data_AF-A0A2G9ZWR8-F1
#
_entry.id   AF-A0A2G9ZWR8-F1
#
_cell.length_a   1.000
_cell.length_b   1.000
_cell.length_c   1.000
_cell.angle_alpha   90.00
_cell.angle_beta   90.00
_cell.angle_gamma   90.00
#
_symmetry.space_group_name_H-M   'P 1'
#
loop_
_entity.id
_entity.type
_entity.pdbx_description
1 polymer ?
#
loop_
_entity_poly.entity_id
_entity_poly.type
_entity_poly.pdbx_seq_one_letter_code
_entity_poly.pdbx_strand_id
1 'polypeptide(L)'
;MSNTETLHHAGVDKAKVIVCTIQDDLLKGTSNIKIVEALRHINPEAIIIANALGLEESRRLYELGADYVYLTRIETAEAVTEAIEKALSGEITKHRAAQEALKGKWHERDEVFS
;
A
#
# COMPACT_ATOMS: atom_id res chain seq x y z
N MET A 1 -7.26 21.39 -0.34
CA MET A 1 -8.11 21.04 -1.49
C MET A 1 -7.46 19.84 -2.15
N SER A 2 -7.97 18.63 -1.92
CA SER A 2 -7.56 17.46 -2.70
C SER A 2 -7.99 17.72 -4.13
N ASN A 3 -7.06 17.70 -5.07
CA ASN A 3 -7.28 18.24 -6.40
C ASN A 3 -8.11 17.26 -7.24
N THR A 4 -9.43 17.33 -7.12
CA THR A 4 -10.40 16.58 -7.92
C THR A 4 -10.14 16.75 -9.42
N GLU A 5 -9.68 17.93 -9.85
CA GLU A 5 -9.28 18.17 -11.24
C GLU A 5 -8.03 17.36 -11.61
N THR A 6 -7.02 17.23 -10.73
CA THR A 6 -5.87 16.34 -10.98
C THR A 6 -6.30 14.89 -11.13
N LEU A 7 -7.24 14.41 -10.30
CA LEU A 7 -7.76 13.05 -10.40
C LEU A 7 -8.50 12.84 -11.74
N HIS A 8 -9.30 13.80 -12.18
CA HIS A 8 -10.00 13.70 -13.45
C HIS A 8 -9.04 13.69 -14.66
N HIS A 9 -7.96 14.48 -14.60
CA HIS A 9 -6.92 14.47 -15.65
C HIS A 9 -6.05 13.20 -15.63
N ALA A 10 -6.01 12.47 -14.52
CA ALA A 10 -5.29 11.20 -14.40
C ALA A 10 -6.06 9.99 -14.96
N GLY A 11 -7.24 10.19 -15.57
CA GLY A 11 -8.03 9.12 -16.19
C GLY A 11 -8.72 8.18 -15.19
N VAL A 12 -8.91 8.67 -13.96
CA VAL A 12 -9.47 7.90 -12.83
C VAL A 12 -10.93 7.50 -13.08
N ASP A 13 -11.67 8.31 -13.86
CA ASP A 13 -13.04 8.05 -14.31
C ASP A 13 -13.18 6.74 -15.11
N LYS A 14 -12.09 6.28 -15.72
CA LYS A 14 -12.05 5.04 -16.54
C LYS A 14 -11.15 3.96 -15.95
N ALA A 15 -10.53 4.23 -14.81
CA ALA A 15 -9.66 3.26 -14.15
C ALA A 15 -10.46 2.05 -13.68
N LYS A 16 -9.96 0.84 -13.96
CA LYS A 16 -10.54 -0.41 -13.42
C LYS A 16 -10.07 -0.67 -11.99
N VAL A 17 -8.83 -0.30 -11.70
CA VAL A 17 -8.19 -0.49 -10.41
C VAL A 17 -7.42 0.78 -10.05
N ILE A 18 -7.58 1.25 -8.82
CA ILE A 18 -6.88 2.42 -8.28
C ILE A 18 -6.21 2.00 -6.98
N VAL A 19 -4.92 2.30 -6.83
CA VAL A 19 -4.15 1.97 -5.63
C VAL A 19 -3.69 3.27 -4.96
N CYS A 20 -4.17 3.49 -3.74
CA CYS A 20 -3.83 4.64 -2.90
C CYS A 20 -2.81 4.23 -1.85
N THR A 21 -1.53 4.49 -2.13
CA THR A 21 -0.41 4.15 -1.25
C THR A 21 0.26 5.38 -0.64
N ILE A 22 -0.43 6.53 -0.63
CA ILE A 22 0.16 7.78 -0.15
C ILE A 22 0.41 7.62 1.36
N GLN A 23 1.67 7.80 1.74
CA GLN A 23 2.04 8.02 3.14
C GLN A 23 1.73 9.49 3.43
N ASP A 24 0.79 9.74 4.33
CA ASP A 24 0.16 11.05 4.58
C ASP A 24 1.16 12.21 4.81
N ASP A 25 2.40 11.90 5.16
CA ASP A 25 3.49 12.85 5.44
C ASP A 25 3.96 13.64 4.18
N LEU A 26 3.67 13.13 2.97
CA LEU A 26 4.18 13.73 1.73
C LEU A 26 3.31 14.90 1.20
N LEU A 27 2.05 14.98 1.63
CA LEU A 27 1.08 15.97 1.14
C LEU A 27 0.33 16.59 2.31
N LYS A 28 0.79 17.77 2.79
CA LYS A 28 0.11 18.53 3.86
C LYS A 28 -1.39 18.66 3.58
N GLY A 29 -2.20 17.82 4.23
CA GLY A 29 -3.67 17.88 4.21
C GLY A 29 -4.40 16.88 3.29
N THR A 30 -3.71 15.93 2.66
CA THR A 30 -4.35 14.83 1.90
C THR A 30 -4.14 13.51 2.64
N SER A 31 -5.23 12.84 3.00
CA SER A 31 -5.21 11.50 3.58
C SER A 31 -5.89 10.51 2.64
N ASN A 32 -5.58 9.22 2.77
CA ASN A 32 -6.27 8.18 2.00
C ASN A 32 -7.79 8.24 2.18
N ILE A 33 -8.28 8.70 3.34
CA ILE A 33 -9.72 8.96 3.58
C ILE A 33 -10.31 9.90 2.52
N LYS A 34 -9.71 11.08 2.34
CA LYS A 34 -10.23 12.08 1.39
C LYS A 34 -10.10 11.62 -0.06
N ILE A 35 -9.03 10.87 -0.35
CA ILE A 35 -8.80 10.33 -1.69
C ILE A 35 -9.86 9.29 -2.01
N VAL A 36 -10.03 8.26 -1.17
CA VAL A 36 -11.01 7.19 -1.41
C VAL A 36 -12.43 7.75 -1.57
N GLU A 37 -12.82 8.69 -0.72
CA GLU A 37 -14.12 9.36 -0.83
C GLU A 37 -14.30 10.04 -2.20
N ALA A 38 -13.30 10.80 -2.65
CA ALA A 38 -13.34 11.47 -3.95
C ALA A 38 -13.32 10.46 -5.12
N LEU A 39 -12.48 9.42 -5.05
CA LEU A 39 -12.36 8.40 -6.10
C LEU A 39 -13.67 7.63 -6.28
N ARG A 40 -14.30 7.21 -5.18
CA ARG A 40 -15.57 6.48 -5.25
C ARG A 40 -16.69 7.35 -5.81
N HIS A 41 -16.67 8.65 -5.56
CA HIS A 41 -17.61 9.59 -6.18
C HIS A 41 -17.37 9.76 -7.69
N ILE A 42 -16.11 9.84 -8.12
CA ILE A 42 -15.72 10.02 -9.53
C ILE A 42 -15.99 8.74 -10.34
N ASN A 43 -15.64 7.58 -9.78
CA ASN A 43 -15.76 6.29 -10.45
C ASN A 43 -16.36 5.26 -9.48
N PRO A 44 -17.70 5.11 -9.48
CA PRO A 44 -18.40 4.17 -8.59
C PRO A 44 -18.07 2.69 -8.83
N GLU A 45 -17.48 2.35 -9.97
CA GLU A 45 -17.22 0.96 -10.39
C GLU A 45 -15.75 0.55 -10.25
N ALA A 46 -14.85 1.49 -9.94
CA ALA A 46 -13.43 1.17 -9.79
C ALA A 46 -13.19 0.26 -8.58
N ILE A 47 -12.23 -0.66 -8.69
CA ILE A 47 -11.69 -1.36 -7.53
C ILE A 47 -10.67 -0.44 -6.85
N ILE A 48 -10.92 -0.05 -5.61
CA ILE A 48 -10.10 0.88 -4.83
C ILE A 48 -9.35 0.11 -3.74
N ILE A 49 -8.03 0.12 -3.83
CA ILE A 49 -7.12 -0.46 -2.83
C ILE A 49 -6.45 0.68 -2.08
N ALA A 50 -6.52 0.70 -0.74
CA ALA A 50 -5.95 1.78 0.06
C ALA A 50 -5.07 1.25 1.21
N ASN A 51 -4.02 2.02 1.54
CA ASN A 51 -3.24 1.80 2.75
C ASN A 51 -3.88 2.51 3.94
N ALA A 52 -3.99 1.85 5.09
CA ALA A 52 -4.35 2.49 6.35
C ALA A 52 -3.14 2.56 7.29
N LEU A 53 -2.99 3.70 7.97
CA LEU A 53 -2.02 3.87 9.04
C LEU A 53 -2.46 3.19 10.32
N GLY A 54 -3.77 2.96 10.51
CA GLY A 54 -4.36 2.40 11.72
C GLY A 54 -5.62 1.58 11.49
N LEU A 55 -6.03 0.82 12.52
CA LEU A 55 -7.24 -0.02 12.46
C LEU A 55 -8.52 0.82 12.34
N GLU A 56 -8.59 1.95 13.03
CA GLU A 56 -9.72 2.86 12.96
C GLU A 56 -9.85 3.47 11.56
N GLU A 57 -8.75 3.97 11.01
CA GLU A 57 -8.72 4.47 9.63
C GLU A 57 -9.08 3.36 8.63
N SER A 58 -8.62 2.13 8.85
CA SER A 58 -8.97 1.01 7.98
C SER A 58 -10.47 0.80 7.90
N ARG A 59 -11.15 0.82 9.06
CA ARG A 59 -12.61 0.77 9.12
C ARG A 59 -13.23 1.91 8.33
N ARG A 60 -12.73 3.13 8.53
CA ARG A 60 -13.24 4.32 7.85
C ARG A 60 -13.08 4.26 6.33
N LEU A 61 -11.97 3.73 5.84
CA LEU A 61 -11.72 3.57 4.40
C LEU A 61 -12.70 2.59 3.76
N TYR A 62 -13.02 1.47 4.43
CA TYR A 62 -14.07 0.57 3.97
C TYR A 62 -15.44 1.24 3.94
N GLU A 63 -15.80 2.02 4.96
CA GLU A 63 -17.06 2.79 4.99
C GLU A 63 -17.19 3.78 3.82
N LEU A 64 -16.06 4.33 3.35
CA LEU A 64 -16.01 5.25 2.22
C LEU A 64 -15.95 4.56 0.86
N GLY A 65 -15.97 3.22 0.84
CA GLY A 65 -16.03 2.42 -0.38
C GLY A 65 -14.67 2.01 -0.92
N ALA A 66 -13.64 1.85 -0.09
CA ALA A 66 -12.48 1.04 -0.49
C ALA A 66 -12.89 -0.44 -0.60
N ASP A 67 -12.40 -1.14 -1.63
CA ASP A 67 -12.66 -2.57 -1.84
C ASP A 67 -11.65 -3.44 -1.07
N TYR A 68 -10.44 -2.94 -0.87
CA TYR A 68 -9.43 -3.60 -0.04
C TYR A 68 -8.59 -2.57 0.69
N VAL A 69 -8.40 -2.79 2.00
CA VAL A 69 -7.56 -1.95 2.84
C VAL A 69 -6.49 -2.81 3.48
N TYR A 70 -5.23 -2.47 3.21
CA TYR A 70 -4.07 -3.11 3.82
C TYR A 70 -3.41 -2.17 4.81
N LEU A 71 -2.65 -2.73 5.76
CA LEU A 71 -1.87 -1.96 6.71
C LEU A 71 -0.42 -2.40 6.59
N THR A 72 0.44 -1.56 6.02
CA THR A 72 1.87 -1.88 5.81
C THR A 72 2.54 -2.40 7.08
N ARG A 73 2.18 -1.85 8.25
CA ARG A 73 2.75 -2.25 9.55
C ARG A 73 2.38 -3.67 9.97
N ILE A 74 1.19 -4.17 9.60
CA ILE A 74 0.75 -5.53 9.92
C ILE A 74 1.50 -6.50 9.02
N GLU A 75 1.51 -6.26 7.72
CA GLU A 75 2.29 -7.06 6.75
C GLU A 75 3.78 -7.12 7.13
N THR A 76 4.34 -5.99 7.55
CA THR A 76 5.73 -5.93 8.02
C THR A 76 5.92 -6.72 9.31
N ALA A 77 4.98 -6.63 10.26
CA ALA A 77 5.07 -7.37 11.52
C ALA A 77 5.01 -8.88 11.29
N GLU A 78 4.18 -9.36 10.37
CA GLU A 78 4.13 -10.78 10.00
C GLU A 78 5.46 -11.25 9.41
N ALA A 79 6.00 -10.51 8.43
CA ALA A 79 7.28 -10.83 7.81
C ALA A 79 8.45 -10.83 8.82
N VAL A 80 8.47 -9.86 9.74
CA VAL A 80 9.51 -9.77 10.77
C VAL A 80 9.36 -10.87 11.81
N THR A 81 8.12 -11.21 12.21
CA THR A 81 7.85 -12.33 13.12
C THR A 81 8.38 -13.64 12.55
N GLU A 82 8.11 -13.93 11.27
CA GLU A 82 8.64 -15.13 10.62
C GLU A 82 10.18 -15.13 10.63
N ALA A 83 10.81 -14.00 10.29
CA ALA A 83 12.26 -13.89 10.33
C ALA A 83 12.85 -14.12 11.73
N ILE A 84 12.17 -13.63 12.79
CA ILE A 84 12.57 -13.88 14.19
C ILE A 84 12.47 -15.37 14.51
N GLU A 85 11.37 -16.04 14.15
CA GLU A 85 11.22 -17.48 14.38
C GLU A 85 12.32 -18.29 13.70
N LYS A 86 12.65 -17.96 12.44
CA LYS A 86 13.74 -18.61 11.71
C LYS A 86 15.11 -18.28 12.30
N ALA A 87 15.30 -17.10 12.88
CA ALA A 87 16.52 -16.78 13.61
C ALA A 87 16.66 -17.61 14.88
N LEU A 88 15.58 -17.74 15.65
CA LEU A 88 15.56 -18.55 16.88
C LEU A 88 15.74 -20.05 16.60
N SER A 89 15.32 -20.56 15.44
CA SER A 89 15.57 -21.95 15.02
C SER A 89 16.93 -22.17 14.35
N GLY A 90 17.74 -21.13 14.17
CA GLY A 90 19.05 -21.21 13.47
C GLY A 90 18.94 -21.32 11.95
N GLU A 91 17.76 -21.08 11.37
CA GLU A 91 17.47 -21.19 9.93
C GLU A 91 17.47 -19.84 9.19
N ILE A 92 17.89 -18.73 9.82
CA ILE A 92 17.81 -17.39 9.21
C ILE A 92 18.55 -17.29 7.86
N THR A 93 19.70 -17.94 7.72
CA THR A 93 20.45 -17.95 6.45
C THR A 93 19.67 -18.65 5.33
N LYS A 94 18.99 -19.77 5.65
CA LYS A 94 18.15 -20.51 4.71
C LYS A 94 16.90 -19.71 4.35
N HIS A 95 16.26 -19.07 5.33
CA HIS A 95 15.12 -18.19 5.10
C HIS A 95 15.51 -17.03 4.18
N ARG A 96 16.65 -16.36 4.43
CA ARG A 96 17.17 -15.29 3.58
C ARG A 96 17.40 -15.77 2.14
N ALA A 97 18.09 -16.91 1.97
CA ALA A 97 18.35 -17.48 0.65
C ALA A 97 17.05 -17.82 -0.11
N ALA A 98 16.01 -18.31 0.59
CA ALA A 98 14.70 -18.55 -0.01
C ALA A 98 14.00 -17.25 -0.45
N GLN A 99 14.07 -16.18 0.36
CA GLN A 99 13.53 -14.87 -0.02
C GLN A 99 14.27 -14.28 -1.22
N GLU A 100 15.60 -14.39 -1.26
CA GLU A 100 16.43 -13.97 -2.40
C GLU A 100 16.10 -14.76 -3.67
N ALA A 101 15.85 -16.07 -3.57
CA ALA A 101 15.46 -16.89 -4.72
C ALA A 101 14.07 -16.51 -5.26
N LEU A 102 13.14 -16.14 -4.37
CA LEU A 102 11.78 -15.76 -4.75
C LEU A 102 11.68 -14.33 -5.31
N LYS A 103 12.36 -13.37 -4.67
CA LYS A 103 12.21 -11.92 -4.94
C LYS A 103 13.40 -11.33 -5.71
N GLY A 104 14.44 -12.11 -5.94
CA GLY A 104 15.74 -11.65 -6.42
C GLY A 104 16.55 -11.01 -5.28
N LYS A 105 17.85 -10.81 -5.52
CA LYS A 105 18.74 -10.19 -4.55
C LYS A 105 18.69 -8.66 -4.63
N TRP A 106 17.65 -8.08 -4.03
CA TRP A 106 17.42 -6.62 -4.09
C TRP A 106 18.58 -5.79 -3.56
N HIS A 107 19.34 -6.30 -2.59
CA HIS A 107 20.49 -5.62 -1.98
C HIS A 107 21.78 -5.69 -2.81
N GLU A 108 21.78 -6.46 -3.91
CA GLU A 108 22.89 -6.53 -4.87
C GLU A 108 22.55 -5.81 -6.19
N ARG A 109 21.39 -5.13 -6.28
CA ARG A 109 20.99 -4.42 -7.50
C ARG A 109 21.67 -3.05 -7.58
N ASP A 110 22.37 -2.81 -8.69
CA ASP A 110 22.79 -1.47 -9.06
C ASP A 110 21.57 -0.69 -9.58
N GLU A 111 21.15 0.35 -8.87
CA GLU A 111 20.10 1.25 -9.34
C GLU A 111 20.65 2.09 -10.49
N VAL A 112 20.11 1.89 -11.71
CA VAL A 112 20.40 2.75 -12.85
C VAL A 112 19.51 3.98 -12.74
N PHE A 113 20.04 5.07 -12.18
CA PHE A 113 19.42 6.38 -12.31
C PHE A 113 19.66 6.88 -13.74
N SER A 114 18.67 6.72 -14.63
CA SER A 114 18.63 7.33 -15.96
C SER A 114 17.87 8.64 -15.95
#